data_AF-A0ABD3ML19-F1
#
_entry.id   AF-A0ABD3ML19-F1
#
_cell.length_a   1.000
_cell.length_b   1.000
_cell.length_c   1.000
_cell.angle_alpha   90.00
_cell.angle_beta   90.00
_cell.angle_gamma   90.00
#
_symmetry.space_group_name_H-M   'P 1'
#
loop_
_entity.id
_entity.type
_entity.pdbx_description
1 polymer ?
#
loop_
_entity_poly.entity_id
_entity_poly.type
_entity_poly.pdbx_seq_one_letter_code
_entity_poly.pdbx_strand_id
1 'polypeptide(L)' 'MIRQLLQRLPGGQNTQAFVGTSLLLGLCAVPVFSKDTKAGHDLFSQEKPQAIIENESRLRKDYMSSKEE' A
#
# COMPACT_ATOMS: atom_id res chain seq x y z
N MET A 1 30.69 6.61 -10.65
CA MET A 1 29.63 7.46 -11.24
C MET A 1 28.84 8.26 -10.20
N ILE A 2 28.16 7.62 -9.23
CA ILE A 2 27.36 8.33 -8.21
C ILE A 2 28.19 9.30 -7.34
N ARG A 3 29.41 8.91 -6.94
CA ARG A 3 30.32 9.80 -6.18
C ARG A 3 30.74 11.06 -6.96
N GLN A 4 30.89 10.97 -8.28
CA GLN A 4 31.24 12.12 -9.13
C GLN A 4 30.06 13.09 -9.27
N LEU A 5 28.83 12.56 -9.28
CA LEU A 5 27.60 13.37 -9.25
C LEU A 5 27.41 14.07 -7.89
N LEU A 6 27.69 13.39 -6.78
CA LEU A 6 27.65 14.00 -5.45
C LEU A 6 28.69 15.13 -5.29
N GLN A 7 29.88 14.98 -5.88
CA GLN A 7 30.92 16.01 -5.88
C GLN A 7 30.56 17.25 -6.72
N ARG A 8 29.56 17.16 -7.60
CA ARG A 8 29.05 18.30 -8.38
C ARG A 8 28.04 19.15 -7.61
N LEU A 9 27.52 18.65 -6.49
CA LEU A 9 26.65 19.43 -5.61
C LEU A 9 27.51 20.35 -4.74
N PRO A 10 27.41 21.69 -4.88
CA PRO A 10 28.15 22.62 -4.06
C PRO A 10 27.64 22.53 -2.61
N GLY A 11 28.51 22.15 -1.69
CA GLY A 11 28.18 22.06 -0.26
C GLY A 11 28.98 20.99 0.48
N GLY A 12 28.97 21.10 1.81
CA GLY A 12 29.59 20.11 2.69
C GLY A 12 28.75 18.83 2.81
N GLN A 13 29.20 17.91 3.66
CA GLN A 13 28.54 16.61 3.88
C GLN A 13 27.07 16.75 4.29
N ASN A 14 26.74 17.75 5.11
CA ASN A 14 25.37 18.03 5.55
C ASN A 14 24.46 18.42 4.38
N THR A 15 24.97 19.20 3.43
CA THR A 15 24.23 19.62 2.23
C THR A 15 23.94 18.41 1.33
N GLN A 16 24.93 17.52 1.15
CA GLN A 16 24.74 16.30 0.36
C GLN A 16 23.70 15.36 1.00
N ALA A 17 23.75 15.20 2.33
CA ALA A 17 22.77 14.41 3.07
C ALA A 17 21.35 14.99 2.96
N PHE A 18 21.21 16.31 3.10
CA PHE A 18 19.93 16.99 2.93
C PHE A 18 19.36 16.79 1.52
N VAL A 19 20.15 17.09 0.48
CA VAL A 19 19.72 16.95 -0.91
C VAL A 19 19.33 15.51 -1.23
N GLY A 20 20.12 14.52 -0.82
CA GLY A 20 19.80 13.11 -1.01
C GLY A 20 18.51 12.70 -0.32
N THR A 21 18.29 13.16 0.91
CA THR A 21 17.09 12.85 1.70
C THR A 21 15.85 13.51 1.08
N SER A 22 15.93 14.78 0.70
CA SER A 22 14.83 15.49 0.03
C SER A 22 14.45 14.85 -1.31
N LEU A 23 15.45 14.41 -2.10
CA LEU A 23 15.20 13.74 -3.36
C LEU A 23 14.49 12.39 -3.17
N LEU A 24 14.92 11.62 -2.17
CA LEU A 24 14.31 10.34 -1.83
C LEU A 24 12.86 10.53 -1.34
N LEU A 25 12.62 11.49 -0.45
CA LEU A 25 11.27 11.81 0.02
C LEU A 25 10.37 12.27 -1.13
N GLY A 26 10.90 13.08 -2.05
CA GLY A 26 10.18 13.50 -3.25
C GLY A 26 9.75 12.30 -4.11
N LEU A 27 10.64 11.34 -4.35
CA LEU A 27 10.32 10.12 -5.09
C LEU A 27 9.26 9.27 -4.38
N CYS A 28 9.34 9.13 -3.05
CA CYS A 28 8.33 8.42 -2.27
C CYS A 28 6.97 9.12 -2.25
N ALA A 29 6.95 10.45 -2.41
CA ALA A 29 5.73 11.24 -2.46
C ALA A 29 4.98 11.10 -3.80
N VAL A 30 5.68 10.82 -4.91
CA VAL A 30 5.06 10.66 -6.24
C VAL A 30 3.87 9.68 -6.22
N PRO A 31 3.99 8.41 -5.78
CA PRO A 31 2.85 7.49 -5.77
C PRO A 31 1.74 7.88 -4.78
N VAL A 32 2.05 8.69 -3.75
CA VAL A 32 1.07 9.17 -2.77
C VAL A 32 0.19 10.27 -3.37
N PHE A 33 0.79 11.19 -4.15
CA PHE A 33 0.08 12.36 -4.69
C PHE A 33 -0.32 12.23 -6.16
N SER A 34 0.30 11.33 -6.93
CA SER A 34 0.01 11.17 -8.36
C SER A 34 -1.06 10.13 -8.67
N LYS A 35 -1.52 9.37 -7.65
CA LYS A 35 -2.62 8.43 -7.81
C LYS A 35 -3.91 9.08 -7.33
N ASP A 36 -4.89 9.22 -8.24
CA ASP A 36 -6.26 9.60 -7.87
C ASP A 36 -6.93 8.57 -6.96
N THR A 37 -6.43 7.34 -6.97
CA THR A 37 -6.84 6.32 -6.02
C THR A 37 -6.13 6.57 -4.69
N LYS A 38 -6.90 6.95 -3.67
CA LYS A 38 -6.42 6.94 -2.28
C LYS A 38 -6.00 5.52 -1.95
N ALA A 39 -4.69 5.23 -1.97
CA ALA A 39 -4.15 3.99 -1.43
C ALA A 39 -4.48 3.97 0.07
N GLY A 40 -5.55 3.27 0.42
CA GLY A 40 -6.19 3.37 1.73
C GLY A 40 -7.68 3.05 1.73
N HIS A 41 -8.35 2.93 0.58
CA HIS A 41 -9.76 2.52 0.59
C HIS A 41 -9.95 1.02 0.95
N ASP A 42 -8.91 0.18 0.95
CA ASP A 42 -9.13 -1.21 1.35
C ASP A 42 -7.92 -2.04 1.83
N LEU A 43 -7.34 -1.68 2.97
CA LEU A 43 -6.58 -2.66 3.79
C LEU A 43 -7.40 -3.15 4.99
N PHE A 44 -8.59 -2.56 5.20
CA PHE A 44 -9.58 -2.90 6.22
C PHE A 44 -10.97 -2.88 5.60
N SER A 45 -11.18 -3.66 4.54
CA SER A 45 -12.52 -3.89 3.99
C SER A 45 -13.39 -4.43 5.10
N GLN A 46 -14.32 -3.60 5.54
CA GLN A 46 -15.39 -4.05 6.40
C GLN A 46 -16.40 -4.89 5.59
N GLU A 47 -16.26 -4.96 4.27
CA GLU A 47 -16.93 -5.98 3.48
C GLU A 47 -16.25 -7.32 3.75
N LYS A 48 -17.01 -8.25 4.33
CA LYS A 48 -16.58 -9.65 4.47
C LYS A 48 -16.12 -10.14 3.08
N PRO A 49 -14.94 -10.74 2.97
CA PRO A 49 -14.49 -11.36 1.72
C PRO A 49 -15.58 -12.27 1.15
N GLN A 50 -15.81 -12.23 -0.17
CA GLN A 50 -16.84 -13.05 -0.83
C GLN A 50 -16.74 -14.53 -0.46
N ALA A 51 -15.52 -15.05 -0.30
CA ALA A 51 -15.27 -16.41 0.16
C ALA A 51 -15.89 -16.75 1.53
N ILE A 52 -16.02 -15.78 2.45
CA ILE A 52 -16.66 -15.98 3.75
C ILE A 52 -18.18 -15.97 3.60
N ILE A 53 -18.72 -15.05 2.80
CA ILE A 53 -20.17 -14.93 2.55
C ILE A 53 -20.69 -16.21 1.89
N GLU A 54 -19.99 -16.70 0.88
CA GLU A 54 -20.34 -17.95 0.18
C GLU A 54 -20.32 -19.15 1.13
N ASN A 55 -19.31 -19.23 2.01
CA ASN A 55 -19.17 -20.32 2.96
C ASN A 55 -20.28 -20.28 4.03
N GLU A 56 -20.60 -19.11 4.60
CA GLU A 56 -21.75 -18.94 5.51
C GLU A 56 -23.07 -19.36 4.86
N SER A 57 -23.27 -18.99 3.59
CA SER A 57 -24.49 -19.36 2.85
C SER A 57 -24.61 -20.86 2.61
N ARG A 58 -23.48 -21.54 2.36
CA ARG A 58 -23.42 -22.98 2.13
C ARG A 58 -23.64 -23.76 3.42
N LEU A 59 -22.94 -23.41 4.49
CA LEU A 59 -23.13 -24.00 5.83
C LEU A 59 -24.57 -23.89 6.30
N ARG A 60 -25.23 -22.75 6.04
CA ARG A 60 -26.64 -22.54 6.40
C ARG A 60 -27.58 -23.45 5.61
N LYS A 61 -27.31 -23.69 4.32
CA LYS A 61 -28.09 -24.61 3.48
C LYS A 61 -27.92 -26.06 3.94
N ASP A 62 -26.68 -26.47 4.19
CA ASP A 62 -26.36 -27.82 4.66
C ASP A 62 -27.06 -28.10 6.01
N TYR A 63 -27.04 -27.14 6.95
CA TYR A 63 -27.74 -27.27 8.23
C TYR A 63 -29.26 -27.40 8.10
N MET A 64 -29.89 -26.65 7.20
CA MET A 64 -31.33 -26.77 6.96
C MET A 64 -31.68 -28.11 6.30
N SER A 65 -30.88 -28.55 5.32
CA SER A 65 -31.06 -29.83 4.64
C SER A 65 -30.92 -31.01 5.60
N SER A 66 -29.94 -30.99 6.51
CA SER A 66 -29.75 -32.04 7.51
C SER A 66 -30.80 -32.05 8.63
N LYS A 67 -31.66 -31.02 8.72
CA LYS A 67 -32.76 -30.94 9.68
C LYS A 67 -34.09 -31.43 9.09
N GLU A 68 -34.17 -31.53 7.77
CA GLU A 68 -35.34 -32.03 7.03
C GLU A 68 -35.31 -33.55 6.78
N GLU A 69 -34.17 -34.21 7.06
CA GLU A 69 -34.03 -35.67 7.18
C GLU A 69 -34.26 -36.16 8.62
#